data_AF-A0A1M5RNT3-F1
#
_entry.id   AF-A0A1M5RNT3-F1
#
_cell.length_a   1.000
_cell.length_b   1.000
_cell.length_c   1.000
_cell.angle_alpha   90.00
_cell.angle_beta   90.00
_cell.angle_gamma   90.00
#
_symmetry.space_group_name_H-M   'P 1'
#
loop_
_entity.id
_entity.type
_entity.pdbx_description
1 polymer ?
#
loop_
_entity_poly.entity_id
_entity_poly.type
_entity_poly.pdbx_seq_one_letter_code
_entity_poly.pdbx_strand_id
1 'polypeptide(L)'
;MAGNIEYIINRTAFELIAEEILAYLDIDKILGVLINDGLFAMWIYACEKMRLEKDVWRDIERQGLEALERQKIVKFFCKICQLTEGLEKETVYENTLANLQRRFQEIQGRKMEEGRRKKEYEKAFYSELNQFFIDLAGDLPKLLFMRDLMEKVLLYARYHAKAVRV
;
A
#
# COMPACT_ATOMS: atom_id res chain seq x y z
N MET A 1 -13.97 -13.54 18.22
CA MET A 1 -13.52 -12.39 19.03
C MET A 1 -13.03 -11.33 18.06
N ALA A 2 -13.85 -10.33 17.77
CA ALA A 2 -13.40 -9.20 16.96
C ALA A 2 -12.31 -8.49 17.75
N GLY A 3 -11.05 -8.55 17.27
CA GLY A 3 -10.02 -7.64 17.78
C GLY A 3 -10.60 -6.24 17.69
N ASN A 4 -10.58 -5.50 18.80
CA ASN A 4 -11.12 -4.16 18.89
C ASN A 4 -10.60 -3.35 17.69
N ILE A 5 -11.47 -2.80 16.84
CA ILE A 5 -11.06 -2.00 15.67
C ILE A 5 -10.06 -0.92 16.10
N GLU A 6 -10.24 -0.38 17.30
CA GLU A 6 -9.33 0.58 17.93
C GLU A 6 -7.92 0.03 18.17
N TYR A 7 -7.80 -1.25 18.56
CA TYR A 7 -6.51 -1.93 18.68
C TYR A 7 -5.85 -2.09 17.31
N ILE A 8 -6.62 -2.48 16.29
CA ILE A 8 -6.11 -2.60 14.92
C ILE A 8 -5.60 -1.23 14.43
N ILE A 9 -6.39 -0.16 14.60
CA ILE A 9 -6.02 1.21 14.24
C ILE A 9 -4.71 1.62 14.93
N ASN A 10 -4.63 1.50 16.25
CA ASN A 10 -3.44 1.88 17.01
C ASN A 10 -2.21 1.06 16.61
N ARG A 11 -2.37 -0.25 16.47
CA ARG A 11 -1.27 -1.14 16.06
C ARG A 11 -0.75 -0.75 14.68
N THR A 12 -1.64 -0.58 13.70
CA THR A 12 -1.25 -0.18 12.35
C THR A 12 -0.58 1.20 12.36
N ALA A 13 -1.14 2.16 13.09
CA ALA A 13 -0.55 3.49 13.24
C ALA A 13 0.87 3.46 13.81
N PHE A 14 1.11 2.63 14.84
CA PHE A 14 2.43 2.42 15.42
C PHE A 14 3.39 1.78 14.41
N GLU A 15 2.98 0.70 13.74
CA GLU A 15 3.80 -0.02 12.77
C GLU A 15 4.23 0.86 11.59
N LEU A 16 3.36 1.78 11.12
CA LEU A 16 3.71 2.75 10.08
C LEU A 16 4.91 3.63 10.44
N ILE A 17 5.10 3.92 11.73
CA ILE A 17 6.20 4.72 12.24
C ILE A 17 7.40 3.84 12.59
N ALA A 18 7.17 2.76 13.33
CA ALA A 18 8.21 1.87 13.82
C ALA A 18 8.98 1.18 12.69
N GLU A 19 8.29 0.84 11.58
CA GLU A 19 8.91 0.26 10.38
C GLU A 19 9.43 1.32 9.39
N GLU A 20 9.42 2.61 9.77
CA GLU A 20 9.84 3.76 8.95
C GLU A 20 9.15 3.84 7.57
N ILE A 21 7.91 3.34 7.50
CA ILE A 21 7.10 3.38 6.29
C ILE A 21 6.73 4.83 5.98
N LEU A 22 6.31 5.58 7.00
CA LEU A 22 5.93 6.99 6.89
C LEU A 22 6.79 7.89 7.79
N ALA A 23 7.37 8.93 7.19
CA ALA A 23 7.95 10.02 7.95
C ALA A 23 6.87 11.05 8.33
N TYR A 24 7.09 11.77 9.44
CA TYR A 24 6.15 12.78 9.96
C TYR A 24 5.61 13.75 8.88
N LEU A 25 6.51 14.32 8.06
CA LEU A 25 6.13 15.28 7.02
C LEU A 25 5.27 14.65 5.91
N ASP A 26 5.44 13.36 5.68
CA ASP A 26 4.65 12.62 4.70
C ASP A 26 3.26 12.33 5.24
N ILE A 27 3.13 12.06 6.55
CA ILE A 27 1.83 11.82 7.21
C ILE A 27 0.93 13.05 7.09
N ASP A 28 1.43 14.24 7.39
CA ASP A 28 0.62 15.47 7.31
C ASP A 28 0.10 15.71 5.88
N LYS A 29 0.93 15.43 4.87
CA LYS A 29 0.52 15.59 3.47
C LYS A 29 -0.45 14.50 3.03
N ILE A 30 -0.18 13.24 3.34
CA ILE A 30 -1.05 12.11 3.03
C ILE A 30 -2.42 12.28 3.69
N LEU A 31 -2.45 12.67 4.97
CA LEU A 31 -3.68 12.96 5.71
C LEU A 31 -4.43 14.15 5.09
N GLY A 32 -3.72 15.20 4.69
CA GLY A 32 -4.31 16.34 3.99
C GLY A 32 -4.98 15.94 2.68
N VAL A 33 -4.33 15.12 1.84
CA VAL A 33 -4.92 14.60 0.60
C VAL A 33 -6.10 13.69 0.89
N LEU A 34 -6.02 12.82 1.90
CA LEU A 34 -7.13 11.95 2.29
C LEU A 34 -8.38 12.75 2.66
N ILE A 35 -8.22 13.80 3.46
CA ILE A 35 -9.34 14.63 3.94
C ILE A 35 -9.96 15.45 2.80
N ASN A 36 -9.13 16.02 1.92
CA ASN A 36 -9.60 16.94 0.88
C ASN A 36 -10.07 16.23 -0.39
N ASP A 37 -9.32 15.23 -0.85
CA ASP A 37 -9.47 14.61 -2.17
C ASP A 37 -9.89 13.14 -2.09
N GLY A 38 -9.90 12.56 -0.88
CA GLY A 38 -10.38 11.20 -0.63
C GLY A 38 -9.32 10.11 -0.75
N LEU A 39 -9.78 8.87 -0.57
CA LEU A 39 -8.89 7.70 -0.40
C LEU A 39 -8.08 7.37 -1.67
N PHE A 40 -8.69 7.43 -2.85
CA PHE A 40 -7.96 7.12 -4.08
C PHE A 40 -6.88 8.16 -4.39
N ALA A 41 -7.17 9.45 -4.19
CA ALA A 41 -6.18 10.52 -4.33
C ALA A 41 -5.02 10.34 -3.35
N MET A 42 -5.32 9.99 -2.09
CA MET A 42 -4.31 9.65 -1.09
C MET A 42 -3.42 8.50 -1.55
N TRP A 43 -4.00 7.46 -2.14
CA TRP A 43 -3.24 6.30 -2.61
C TRP A 43 -2.29 6.65 -3.76
N ILE A 44 -2.76 7.41 -4.74
CA ILE A 44 -1.93 7.88 -5.86
C ILE A 44 -0.79 8.77 -5.35
N TYR A 45 -1.08 9.66 -4.39
CA TYR A 45 -0.06 10.47 -3.75
C TYR A 45 0.99 9.62 -3.03
N ALA A 46 0.56 8.60 -2.28
CA ALA A 46 1.46 7.66 -1.61
C ALA A 46 2.35 6.90 -2.59
N CYS A 47 1.79 6.45 -3.73
CA CYS A 47 2.56 5.83 -4.81
C CYS A 47 3.65 6.77 -5.36
N GLU A 48 3.35 8.05 -5.53
CA GLU A 48 4.32 9.05 -6.01
C GLU A 48 5.44 9.31 -4.99
N LYS A 49 5.13 9.30 -3.69
CA LYS A 49 6.13 9.54 -2.63
C LYS A 49 6.95 8.32 -2.26
N MET A 50 6.35 7.14 -2.28
CA MET A 50 6.98 5.87 -1.92
C MET A 50 7.35 5.04 -3.16
N ARG A 51 7.68 5.69 -4.28
CA ARG A 51 8.02 5.00 -5.53
C ARG A 51 9.04 3.90 -5.30
N LEU A 52 8.86 2.80 -6.01
CA LEU A 52 9.80 1.69 -6.00
C LEU A 52 11.21 2.16 -6.33
N GLU A 53 12.18 1.60 -5.62
CA GLU A 53 13.59 1.88 -5.86
C GLU A 53 14.00 1.43 -7.29
N LYS A 54 14.99 2.12 -7.87
CA LYS A 54 15.31 2.00 -9.30
C LYS A 54 15.73 0.58 -9.73
N ASP A 55 16.34 -0.16 -8.81
CA ASP A 55 16.95 -1.48 -9.05
C ASP A 55 16.05 -2.66 -8.67
N VAL A 56 14.91 -2.41 -8.03
CA VAL A 56 13.95 -3.44 -7.58
C VAL A 56 13.54 -4.36 -8.73
N TRP A 57 13.39 -3.80 -9.92
CA TRP A 57 13.02 -4.55 -11.13
C TRP A 57 14.01 -5.65 -11.51
N ARG A 58 15.30 -5.45 -11.19
CA ARG A 58 16.34 -6.47 -11.41
C ARG A 58 16.26 -7.56 -10.36
N ASP A 59 15.90 -7.19 -9.14
CA ASP A 59 15.75 -8.14 -8.04
C ASP A 59 14.48 -8.97 -8.21
N ILE A 60 13.39 -8.41 -8.76
CA ILE A 60 12.19 -9.17 -9.14
C ILE A 60 12.54 -10.27 -10.15
N GLU A 61 13.44 -10.02 -11.10
CA GLU A 61 13.86 -11.06 -12.04
C GLU A 61 14.63 -12.20 -11.35
N ARG A 62 15.36 -11.90 -10.28
CA ARG A 62 16.22 -12.85 -9.57
C ARG A 62 15.50 -13.60 -8.45
N GLN A 63 14.61 -12.90 -7.75
CA GLN A 63 14.03 -13.29 -6.46
C GLN A 63 12.49 -13.24 -6.46
N GLY A 64 11.86 -12.77 -7.55
CA GLY A 64 10.41 -12.68 -7.63
C GLY A 64 9.81 -11.64 -6.68
N LEU A 65 8.69 -11.98 -6.03
CA LEU A 65 7.97 -11.08 -5.14
C LEU A 65 8.74 -10.72 -3.85
N GLU A 66 9.70 -11.53 -3.42
CA GLU A 66 10.49 -11.24 -2.20
C GLU A 66 11.25 -9.89 -2.31
N ALA A 67 11.60 -9.48 -3.52
CA ALA A 67 12.22 -8.18 -3.79
C ALA A 67 11.30 -6.99 -3.45
N LEU A 68 9.99 -7.20 -3.46
CA LEU A 68 8.98 -6.17 -3.22
C LEU A 68 8.67 -5.98 -1.73
N GLU A 69 8.85 -6.98 -0.89
CA GLU A 69 8.48 -6.94 0.54
C GLU A 69 9.19 -5.83 1.32
N ARG A 70 10.38 -5.44 0.87
CA ARG A 70 11.19 -4.38 1.49
C ARG A 70 10.71 -2.99 1.13
N GLN A 71 9.89 -2.84 0.09
CA GLN A 71 9.52 -1.57 -0.48
C GLN A 71 8.44 -0.89 0.37
N LYS A 72 8.64 0.40 0.68
CA LYS A 72 7.72 1.17 1.55
C LYS A 72 6.28 1.13 1.06
N ILE A 73 6.07 1.30 -0.25
CA ILE A 73 4.73 1.26 -0.84
C ILE A 73 4.04 -0.11 -0.67
N VAL A 74 4.79 -1.20 -0.71
CA VAL A 74 4.27 -2.56 -0.54
C VAL A 74 3.90 -2.81 0.92
N LYS A 75 4.76 -2.38 1.85
CA LYS A 75 4.45 -2.42 3.27
C LYS A 75 3.23 -1.58 3.60
N PHE A 76 3.15 -0.36 3.06
CA PHE A 76 2.02 0.54 3.24
C PHE A 76 0.73 -0.09 2.72
N PHE A 77 0.74 -0.65 1.51
CA PHE A 77 -0.39 -1.37 0.94
C PHE A 77 -0.82 -2.57 1.81
N CYS A 78 0.14 -3.37 2.28
CA CYS A 78 -0.13 -4.49 3.18
C CYS A 78 -0.83 -4.04 4.46
N LYS A 79 -0.36 -2.96 5.10
CA LYS A 79 -1.03 -2.38 6.28
C LYS A 79 -2.44 -1.90 5.96
N ILE A 80 -2.68 -1.31 4.78
CA ILE A 80 -4.02 -0.92 4.31
C ILE A 80 -4.92 -2.15 4.15
N CYS A 81 -4.43 -3.23 3.52
CA CYS A 81 -5.20 -4.47 3.34
C CYS A 81 -5.55 -5.11 4.69
N GLN A 82 -4.64 -5.11 5.67
CA GLN A 82 -4.91 -5.63 7.01
C GLN A 82 -6.02 -4.86 7.74
N LEU A 83 -6.19 -3.57 7.46
CA LEU A 83 -7.34 -2.79 7.96
C LEU A 83 -8.65 -3.28 7.36
N THR A 84 -8.63 -3.75 6.10
CA THR A 84 -9.80 -4.31 5.41
C THR A 84 -10.07 -5.79 5.71
N GLU A 85 -9.06 -6.58 6.04
CA GLU A 85 -9.23 -7.99 6.47
C GLU A 85 -9.98 -8.11 7.81
N GLY A 86 -10.03 -7.03 8.60
CA GLY A 86 -10.96 -6.93 9.73
C GLY A 86 -12.44 -6.91 9.32
N LEU A 87 -12.75 -6.78 8.03
CA LEU A 87 -14.10 -6.60 7.46
C LEU A 87 -14.57 -7.78 6.59
N GLU A 88 -13.66 -8.49 5.89
CA GLU A 88 -14.01 -9.61 5.01
C GLU A 88 -13.03 -10.79 5.19
N LYS A 89 -13.53 -12.04 5.10
CA LYS A 89 -12.73 -13.28 5.31
C LYS A 89 -11.69 -13.56 4.21
N GLU A 90 -11.70 -12.81 3.12
CA GLU A 90 -10.86 -13.04 1.95
C GLU A 90 -9.64 -12.10 1.98
N THR A 91 -8.46 -12.68 1.86
CA THR A 91 -7.15 -12.00 1.97
C THR A 91 -6.85 -11.23 0.67
N VAL A 92 -7.35 -9.99 0.60
CA VAL A 92 -7.11 -9.05 -0.52
C VAL A 92 -5.63 -9.03 -0.92
N TYR A 93 -4.74 -8.94 0.07
CA TYR A 93 -3.30 -8.88 -0.15
C TYR A 93 -2.78 -10.14 -0.87
N GLU A 94 -3.20 -11.33 -0.43
CA GLU A 94 -2.78 -12.59 -1.05
C GLU A 94 -3.25 -12.69 -2.51
N ASN A 95 -4.48 -12.27 -2.79
CA ASN A 95 -5.02 -12.23 -4.15
C ASN A 95 -4.23 -11.26 -5.05
N THR A 96 -3.90 -10.06 -4.55
CA THR A 96 -3.05 -9.10 -5.26
C THR A 96 -1.68 -9.69 -5.56
N LEU A 97 -1.04 -10.35 -4.58
CA LEU A 97 0.25 -11.00 -4.77
C LEU A 97 0.19 -12.13 -5.81
N ALA A 98 -0.84 -12.97 -5.76
CA ALA A 98 -1.02 -14.06 -6.72
C ALA A 98 -1.18 -13.53 -8.16
N ASN A 99 -1.95 -12.46 -8.34
CA ASN A 99 -2.11 -11.81 -9.65
C ASN A 99 -0.79 -11.20 -10.13
N LEU A 100 -0.07 -10.53 -9.24
CA LEU A 100 1.21 -9.91 -9.56
C LEU A 100 2.25 -10.95 -9.97
N GLN A 101 2.35 -12.07 -9.25
CA GLN A 101 3.24 -13.18 -9.57
C GLN A 101 2.99 -13.72 -10.98
N ARG A 102 1.71 -13.96 -11.31
CA ARG A 102 1.30 -14.43 -12.63
C ARG A 102 1.69 -13.44 -13.73
N ARG A 103 1.44 -12.14 -13.54
CA ARG A 103 1.82 -11.10 -14.51
C ARG A 103 3.32 -11.00 -14.69
N PHE A 104 4.09 -11.17 -13.62
CA PHE A 104 5.55 -11.14 -13.71
C PHE A 104 6.10 -12.31 -14.50
N GLN A 105 5.57 -13.52 -14.29
CA GLN A 105 5.93 -14.70 -15.09
C GLN A 105 5.62 -14.51 -16.58
N GLU A 106 4.45 -13.93 -16.91
CA GLU A 106 4.10 -13.60 -18.29
C GLU A 106 5.06 -12.59 -18.93
N ILE A 107 5.55 -11.62 -18.16
CA ILE A 107 6.52 -10.61 -18.62
C ILE A 107 7.89 -11.26 -18.84
N GLN A 108 8.33 -12.13 -17.93
CA GLN A 108 9.59 -12.88 -18.02
C GLN A 108 9.66 -13.76 -19.27
N GLY A 109 8.54 -14.39 -19.65
CA GLY A 109 8.46 -15.23 -20.85
C GLY A 109 8.58 -14.48 -22.18
N ARG A 110 8.52 -13.15 -22.18
CA ARG A 110 8.55 -12.33 -23.42
C ARG A 110 9.97 -11.86 -23.73
N LYS A 111 10.40 -12.05 -24.98
CA LYS A 111 11.64 -11.43 -25.50
C LYS A 111 11.45 -9.93 -25.64
N MET A 112 11.98 -9.18 -24.69
CA MET A 112 11.90 -7.71 -24.65
C MET A 112 13.22 -7.11 -24.18
N GLU A 113 13.53 -5.91 -24.65
CA GLU A 113 14.62 -5.06 -24.15
C GLU A 113 14.41 -4.71 -22.66
N GLU A 114 15.50 -4.62 -21.90
CA GLU A 114 15.50 -4.38 -20.45
C GLU A 114 14.67 -3.13 -20.07
N GLY A 115 14.86 -2.01 -20.79
CA GLY A 115 14.13 -0.77 -20.53
C GLY A 115 12.62 -0.87 -20.75
N ARG A 116 12.19 -1.64 -21.75
CA ARG A 116 10.76 -1.88 -22.01
C ARG A 116 10.17 -2.81 -20.96
N ARG A 117 10.89 -3.86 -20.60
CA ARG A 117 10.47 -4.82 -19.58
C ARG A 117 10.30 -4.18 -18.21
N LYS A 118 11.24 -3.31 -17.81
CA LYS A 118 11.13 -2.50 -16.59
C LYS A 118 9.80 -1.73 -16.53
N LYS A 119 9.44 -1.05 -17.62
CA LYS A 119 8.17 -0.30 -17.69
C LYS A 119 6.95 -1.21 -17.59
N GLU A 120 7.00 -2.40 -18.16
CA GLU A 120 5.91 -3.39 -18.05
C GLU A 120 5.76 -3.91 -16.62
N TYR A 121 6.85 -4.19 -15.90
CA TYR A 121 6.78 -4.55 -14.48
C TYR A 121 6.23 -3.41 -13.63
N GLU A 122 6.69 -2.17 -13.84
CA GLU A 122 6.19 -0.99 -13.14
C GLU A 122 4.69 -0.79 -13.38
N LYS A 123 4.27 -0.90 -14.63
CA LYS A 123 2.87 -0.83 -15.00
C LYS A 123 2.05 -1.97 -14.37
N ALA A 124 2.57 -3.19 -14.38
CA ALA A 124 1.88 -4.34 -13.78
C ALA A 124 1.72 -4.17 -12.27
N PHE A 125 2.79 -3.76 -11.59
CA PHE A 125 2.78 -3.50 -10.16
C PHE A 125 1.72 -2.48 -9.76
N TYR A 126 1.76 -1.26 -10.31
CA TYR A 126 0.78 -0.24 -9.93
C TYR A 126 -0.63 -0.60 -10.39
N SER A 127 -0.79 -1.29 -11.52
CA SER A 127 -2.11 -1.74 -11.99
C SER A 127 -2.76 -2.73 -11.02
N GLU A 128 -2.02 -3.69 -10.45
CA GLU A 128 -2.58 -4.65 -9.49
C GLU A 128 -2.95 -3.97 -8.16
N LEU A 129 -2.08 -3.11 -7.64
CA LEU A 129 -2.36 -2.42 -6.38
C LEU A 129 -3.52 -1.43 -6.51
N ASN A 130 -3.61 -0.72 -7.65
CA ASN A 130 -4.71 0.20 -7.90
C ASN A 130 -6.07 -0.52 -8.02
N GLN A 131 -6.08 -1.79 -8.44
CA GLN A 131 -7.33 -2.54 -8.61
C GLN A 131 -8.11 -2.61 -7.30
N PHE A 132 -7.44 -2.86 -6.17
CA PHE A 132 -8.07 -2.84 -4.85
C PHE A 132 -8.81 -1.53 -4.56
N PHE A 133 -8.20 -0.38 -4.85
CA PHE A 133 -8.84 0.91 -4.60
C PHE A 133 -9.94 1.23 -5.61
N ILE A 134 -9.85 0.70 -6.83
CA ILE A 134 -10.92 0.80 -7.84
C ILE A 134 -12.14 -0.01 -7.37
N ASP A 135 -11.91 -1.24 -6.91
CA ASP A 135 -12.96 -2.12 -6.39
C ASP A 135 -13.63 -1.49 -5.16
N LEU A 136 -12.83 -0.92 -4.27
CA LEU A 136 -13.31 -0.17 -3.11
C LEU A 136 -14.16 1.05 -3.52
N ALA A 137 -13.77 1.78 -4.57
CA ALA A 137 -14.54 2.91 -5.09
C ALA A 137 -15.89 2.48 -5.69
N GLY A 138 -16.02 1.22 -6.12
CA GLY A 138 -17.28 0.64 -6.56
C GLY A 138 -18.30 0.40 -5.43
N ASP A 139 -17.87 0.42 -4.17
CA ASP A 139 -18.71 0.20 -2.99
C ASP A 139 -18.60 1.41 -2.03
N LEU A 140 -19.55 2.35 -2.15
CA LEU A 140 -19.54 3.60 -1.39
C LEU A 140 -19.51 3.38 0.14
N PRO A 141 -20.33 2.50 0.75
CA PRO A 141 -20.22 2.16 2.16
C PRO A 141 -18.81 1.71 2.58
N LYS A 142 -18.20 0.76 1.85
CA LYS A 142 -16.84 0.30 2.15
C LYS A 142 -15.81 1.41 1.97
N LEU A 143 -15.95 2.23 0.93
CA LEU A 143 -15.06 3.37 0.66
C LEU A 143 -15.07 4.38 1.81
N LEU A 144 -16.25 4.80 2.25
CA LEU A 144 -16.40 5.77 3.33
C LEU A 144 -15.86 5.22 4.65
N PHE A 145 -16.14 3.95 4.93
CA PHE A 145 -15.61 3.30 6.11
C PHE A 145 -14.07 3.21 6.08
N MET A 146 -13.49 2.84 4.94
CA MET A 146 -12.03 2.77 4.80
C MET A 146 -11.38 4.15 4.91
N ARG A 147 -12.01 5.19 4.37
CA ARG A 147 -11.56 6.58 4.57
C ARG A 147 -11.48 6.91 6.05
N ASP A 148 -12.53 6.61 6.81
CA ASP A 148 -12.59 6.92 8.25
C ASP A 148 -11.54 6.13 9.06
N LEU A 149 -11.31 4.86 8.69
CA LEU A 149 -10.23 4.07 9.28
C LEU A 149 -8.86 4.68 8.99
N MET A 150 -8.58 5.01 7.73
CA MET A 150 -7.30 5.60 7.33
C MET A 150 -7.06 6.95 8.00
N GLU A 151 -8.11 7.77 8.15
CA GLU A 151 -8.01 9.05 8.84
C GLU A 151 -7.55 8.85 10.28
N LYS A 152 -8.19 7.93 11.02
CA LYS A 152 -7.79 7.60 12.40
C LYS A 152 -6.37 7.05 12.48
N VAL A 153 -6.01 6.12 11.59
CA VAL A 153 -4.66 5.53 11.53
C VAL A 153 -3.60 6.60 11.29
N LEU A 154 -3.80 7.48 10.32
CA LEU A 154 -2.85 8.55 10.01
C LEU A 154 -2.79 9.60 11.11
N LEU A 155 -3.92 9.92 11.73
CA LEU A 155 -3.96 10.81 12.89
C LEU A 155 -3.14 10.25 14.05
N TYR A 156 -3.27 8.95 14.34
CA TYR A 156 -2.52 8.29 15.41
C TYR A 156 -1.04 8.12 15.05
N ALA A 157 -0.74 7.79 13.79
CA ALA A 157 0.62 7.73 13.29
C ALA A 157 1.32 9.10 13.45
N ARG A 158 0.60 10.21 13.21
CA ARG A 158 1.10 11.56 13.48
C ARG A 158 1.44 11.78 14.95
N TYR A 159 0.59 11.32 15.88
CA TYR A 159 0.87 11.41 17.31
C TYR A 159 2.10 10.59 17.71
N HIS A 160 2.21 9.35 17.22
CA HIS A 160 3.40 8.51 17.46
C HIS A 160 4.67 9.15 16.89
N ALA A 161 4.63 9.63 15.66
CA ALA A 161 5.75 10.30 15.01
C ALA A 161 6.18 11.58 15.75
N LYS A 162 5.22 12.31 16.33
CA LYS A 162 5.52 13.47 17.18
C LYS A 162 6.20 13.06 18.47
N ALA A 163 5.73 12.00 19.13
CA ALA A 163 6.31 11.51 20.38
C ALA A 163 7.75 11.01 20.21
N VAL A 164 8.06 10.36 19.08
CA VAL A 164 9.43 9.89 18.75
C VAL A 164 10.42 11.06 18.52
N ARG A 165 9.92 12.26 18.21
CA ARG A 165 10.73 13.46 17.98
C ARG A 165 11.00 14.30 19.24
N VAL A 166 10.34 13.97 20.37
CA VAL A 166 10.54 14.61 21.68
C VAL A 166 11.67 13.91 22.41
#